data_AF-A0A7W8X8S5-F1
#
_entry.id   AF-A0A7W8X8S5-F1
#
_cell.length_a   1.000
_cell.length_b   1.000
_cell.length_c   1.000
_cell.angle_alpha   90.00
_cell.angle_beta   90.00
_cell.angle_gamma   90.00
#
_symmetry.space_group_name_H-M   'P 1'
#
loop_
_entity.id
_entity.type
_entity.pdbx_description
1 polymer ?
#
loop_
_entity_poly.entity_id
_entity_poly.type
_entity_poly.pdbx_seq_one_letter_code
_entity_poly.pdbx_strand_id
1 'polypeptide(L)'
;MAEEHSGSCNCGAVRFRTRGKLREVIGCHCSQCRKQTGFYYAATNVFDSELDLEGAGNITWYRSSPQAQRGFCKTCGSALFWKRDGLDYTSIMAGAFDPPTGLAFGYHIFCADKGDFYEIDDGLPRYRQSKV
;
A
#
# COMPACT_ATOMS: atom_id res chain seq x y z
N MET A 1 -15.36 16.73 11.08
CA MET A 1 -14.01 17.16 10.64
C MET A 1 -13.50 16.07 9.73
N ALA A 2 -12.97 16.39 8.54
CA ALA A 2 -12.42 15.36 7.67
C ALA A 2 -11.20 14.73 8.37
N GLU A 3 -11.13 13.40 8.41
CA GLU A 3 -9.95 12.68 8.87
C GLU A 3 -8.80 12.98 7.91
N GLU A 4 -7.66 13.44 8.42
CA GLU A 4 -6.46 13.71 7.63
C GLU A 4 -5.33 12.82 8.14
N HIS A 5 -4.59 12.22 7.22
CA HIS A 5 -3.40 11.45 7.54
C HIS A 5 -2.23 11.90 6.67
N SER A 6 -1.04 11.99 7.25
CA SER A 6 0.20 12.28 6.54
C SER A 6 1.13 11.08 6.54
N GLY A 7 2.07 11.10 5.62
CA GLY A 7 3.13 10.13 5.58
C GLY A 7 4.22 10.50 4.60
N SER A 8 5.25 9.67 4.57
CA SER A 8 6.40 9.88 3.70
C SER A 8 7.16 8.59 3.39
N CYS A 9 8.03 8.65 2.39
CA CYS A 9 9.06 7.63 2.24
C CYS A 9 10.13 7.76 3.34
N ASN A 10 10.97 6.72 3.50
CA ASN A 10 11.97 6.68 4.58
C ASN A 10 12.95 7.87 4.57
N CYS A 11 13.30 8.41 3.39
CA CYS A 11 14.17 9.58 3.30
C CYS A 11 13.43 10.94 3.27
N GLY A 12 12.10 10.94 3.32
CA GLY A 12 11.28 12.16 3.30
C GLY A 12 11.22 12.90 1.95
N ALA A 13 11.83 12.36 0.89
CA ALA A 13 11.86 12.97 -0.45
C ALA A 13 10.52 12.88 -1.20
N VAL A 14 9.63 12.00 -0.74
CA VAL A 14 8.23 11.91 -1.15
C VAL A 14 7.39 12.02 0.12
N ARG A 15 6.44 12.96 0.13
CA ARG A 15 5.49 13.15 1.22
C ARG A 15 4.08 13.15 0.65
N PHE A 16 3.13 12.68 1.43
CA PHE A 16 1.73 12.66 1.03
C PHE A 16 0.83 13.11 2.17
N ARG A 17 -0.33 13.66 1.80
CA ARG A 17 -1.47 13.88 2.69
C ARG A 17 -2.70 13.24 2.08
N THR A 18 -3.49 12.56 2.91
CA THR A 18 -4.76 11.98 2.52
C THR A 18 -5.90 12.61 3.29
N ARG A 19 -7.02 12.85 2.64
CA ARG A 19 -8.25 13.34 3.26
C ARG A 19 -9.36 12.28 3.25
N GLY A 20 -10.22 12.34 4.26
CA GLY A 20 -11.37 11.45 4.39
C GLY A 20 -10.99 10.05 4.83
N LYS A 21 -11.97 9.15 4.75
CA LYS A 21 -11.86 7.81 5.32
C LYS A 21 -10.94 6.93 4.48
N LEU A 22 -9.91 6.40 5.12
CA LEU A 22 -9.08 5.32 4.56
C LEU A 22 -9.78 3.97 4.71
N ARG A 23 -9.64 3.10 3.72
CA ARG A 23 -10.09 1.71 3.82
C ARG A 23 -9.25 0.94 4.85
N GLU A 24 -9.77 -0.15 5.39
CA GLU A 24 -8.97 -1.09 6.20
C GLU A 24 -7.69 -1.55 5.48
N VAL A 25 -6.68 -2.00 6.21
CA VAL A 25 -5.44 -2.49 5.61
C VAL A 25 -5.66 -3.89 5.02
N ILE A 26 -5.19 -4.12 3.79
CA ILE A 26 -5.12 -5.46 3.19
C ILE A 26 -3.68 -5.93 3.23
N GLY A 27 -3.48 -7.15 3.71
CA GLY A 27 -2.24 -7.92 3.51
C GLY A 27 -2.28 -8.67 2.19
N CYS A 28 -1.47 -8.27 1.20
CA CYS A 28 -1.34 -8.98 -0.06
C CYS A 28 -0.04 -9.79 -0.11
N HIS A 29 -0.18 -11.11 -0.11
CA HIS A 29 0.92 -12.06 0.06
C HIS A 29 1.50 -12.58 -1.26
N CYS A 30 1.08 -12.07 -2.42
CA CYS A 30 1.56 -12.54 -3.73
C CYS A 30 3.06 -12.31 -3.93
N SER A 31 3.67 -13.05 -4.85
CA SER A 31 5.13 -13.08 -5.05
C SER A 31 5.72 -11.70 -5.35
N GLN A 32 5.02 -10.84 -6.09
CA GLN A 32 5.46 -9.47 -6.35
C GLN A 32 5.55 -8.64 -5.06
N CYS A 33 4.52 -8.72 -4.21
CA CYS A 33 4.47 -7.97 -2.95
C CYS A 33 5.56 -8.44 -1.98
N ARG A 34 5.80 -9.76 -1.90
CA ARG A 34 6.90 -10.30 -1.07
C ARG A 34 8.26 -9.86 -1.58
N LYS A 35 8.51 -10.00 -2.89
CA LYS A 35 9.81 -9.64 -3.50
C LYS A 35 10.13 -8.15 -3.41
N GLN A 36 9.12 -7.29 -3.32
CA GLN A 36 9.33 -5.85 -3.25
C GLN A 36 9.50 -5.31 -1.83
N THR A 37 9.01 -6.02 -0.81
CA THR A 37 9.05 -5.55 0.60
C THR A 37 9.87 -6.44 1.52
N GLY A 38 10.19 -7.65 1.09
CA GLY A 38 10.71 -8.71 1.96
C GLY A 38 9.63 -9.44 2.76
N PHE A 39 8.36 -9.00 2.73
CA PHE A 39 7.29 -9.61 3.52
C PHE A 39 5.96 -9.75 2.77
N TYR A 40 5.04 -8.80 2.90
CA TYR A 40 3.83 -8.68 2.09
C TYR A 40 3.51 -7.19 1.96
N TYR A 41 2.65 -6.84 1.00
CA TYR A 41 2.14 -5.47 0.93
C TYR A 41 1.05 -5.30 1.98
N ALA A 42 1.28 -4.44 2.98
CA ALA A 42 0.25 -3.94 3.87
C ALA A 42 -0.23 -2.59 3.32
N ALA A 43 -1.43 -2.51 2.76
CA ALA A 43 -1.90 -1.29 2.10
C ALA A 43 -3.35 -0.94 2.42
N THR A 44 -3.60 0.36 2.61
CA THR A 44 -4.93 0.98 2.53
C THR A 44 -5.14 1.58 1.13
N ASN A 45 -6.24 2.26 0.87
CA ASN A 45 -6.42 3.11 -0.30
C ASN A 45 -7.19 4.39 0.05
N VAL A 46 -7.04 5.37 -0.83
CA VAL A 46 -7.72 6.67 -0.80
C VAL A 46 -8.09 7.06 -2.23
N PHE A 47 -9.18 7.81 -2.41
CA PHE A 47 -9.50 8.40 -3.71
C PHE A 47 -8.38 9.32 -4.18
N ASP A 48 -8.13 9.35 -5.48
CA ASP A 48 -7.08 10.19 -6.07
C ASP A 48 -7.35 11.68 -5.83
N SER A 49 -8.62 12.10 -5.78
CA SER A 49 -9.01 13.47 -5.46
C SER A 49 -8.68 13.88 -4.01
N GLU A 50 -8.45 12.90 -3.14
CA GLU A 50 -8.14 13.10 -1.73
C GLU A 50 -6.68 12.78 -1.39
N LEU A 51 -5.81 12.64 -2.40
CA LEU A 51 -4.39 12.37 -2.25
C LEU A 51 -3.55 13.54 -2.76
N ASP A 52 -2.92 14.27 -1.86
CA ASP A 52 -1.94 15.30 -2.19
C ASP A 52 -0.52 14.70 -2.11
N LEU A 53 0.32 15.01 -3.11
CA LEU A 53 1.69 14.50 -3.21
C LEU A 53 2.71 15.63 -3.36
N GLU A 54 3.69 15.63 -2.47
CA GLU A 54 4.89 16.47 -2.57
C GLU A 54 6.08 15.58 -2.98
N GLY A 55 6.92 16.08 -3.89
CA GLY A 55 8.08 15.33 -4.37
C GLY A 55 7.76 14.22 -5.37
N ALA A 56 6.68 14.36 -6.16
CA ALA A 56 6.28 13.35 -7.16
C ALA A 56 7.40 12.99 -8.17
N GLY A 57 8.30 13.92 -8.47
CA GLY A 57 9.49 13.65 -9.31
C GLY A 57 10.51 12.69 -8.69
N ASN A 58 10.38 12.35 -7.40
CA ASN A 58 11.18 11.33 -6.71
C ASN A 58 10.51 9.95 -6.69
N ILE A 59 9.34 9.81 -7.31
CA ILE A 59 8.64 8.53 -7.46
C ILE A 59 9.05 7.89 -8.79
N THR A 60 9.50 6.64 -8.73
CA THR A 60 9.58 5.77 -9.90
C THR A 60 8.33 4.91 -9.97
N TRP A 61 7.65 4.94 -11.12
CA TRP A 61 6.52 4.08 -11.41
C TRP A 61 6.97 2.88 -12.24
N TYR A 62 6.79 1.68 -11.70
CA TYR A 62 7.09 0.42 -12.37
C TYR A 62 5.80 -0.27 -12.82
N ARG A 63 5.71 -0.61 -14.11
CA ARG A 63 4.57 -1.34 -14.68
C ARG A 63 4.63 -2.81 -14.26
N SER A 64 3.90 -3.12 -13.19
CA SER A 64 3.94 -4.43 -12.52
C SER A 64 3.03 -5.50 -13.14
N SER A 65 2.06 -5.08 -13.94
CA SER A 65 1.21 -5.94 -14.77
C SER A 65 0.65 -5.13 -15.95
N PRO A 66 -0.07 -5.75 -16.91
CA PRO A 66 -0.72 -4.99 -17.99
C PRO A 66 -1.77 -3.98 -17.51
N GLN A 67 -2.25 -4.09 -16.26
CA GLN A 67 -3.33 -3.24 -15.72
C GLN A 67 -2.93 -2.45 -14.46
N ALA A 68 -1.67 -2.56 -13.98
CA ALA A 68 -1.29 -1.91 -12.73
C ALA A 68 0.19 -1.54 -12.64
N GLN A 69 0.45 -0.46 -11.91
CA GLN A 69 1.79 0.03 -11.58
C GLN A 69 2.02 0.14 -10.08
N ARG A 70 3.31 0.18 -9.72
CA ARG A 70 3.80 0.32 -8.36
C ARG A 70 4.73 1.52 -8.27
N GLY A 71 4.47 2.39 -7.31
CA GLY A 71 5.25 3.59 -7.07
C GLY A 71 6.20 3.38 -5.90
N PHE A 72 7.47 3.70 -6.07
CA PHE A 72 8.48 3.65 -5.01
C PHE A 72 9.42 4.86 -5.08
N CYS A 73 10.01 5.22 -3.94
CA CYS A 73 10.96 6.32 -3.90
C CYS A 73 12.26 5.93 -4.60
N LYS A 74 12.67 6.71 -5.60
CA LYS A 74 13.93 6.48 -6.34
C LYS A 74 15.20 6.66 -5.50
N THR A 75 15.08 7.29 -4.33
CA THR A 75 16.20 7.58 -3.43
C THR A 75 16.39 6.50 -2.37
N CYS A 76 15.33 6.13 -1.64
CA CYS A 76 15.43 5.16 -0.53
C CYS A 76 14.79 3.80 -0.82
N GLY A 77 14.16 3.62 -1.98
CA GLY A 77 13.53 2.36 -2.35
C GLY A 77 12.21 2.04 -1.65
N SER A 78 11.72 2.88 -0.73
CA SER A 78 10.43 2.66 -0.06
C SER A 78 9.32 2.42 -1.09
N ALA A 79 8.67 1.26 -1.02
CA ALA A 79 7.40 1.03 -1.71
C ALA A 79 6.34 1.95 -1.10
N LEU A 80 5.63 2.69 -1.93
CA LEU A 80 4.66 3.70 -1.47
C LEU A 80 3.26 3.43 -2.03
N PHE A 81 3.17 3.11 -3.32
CA PHE A 81 1.89 3.12 -4.02
C PHE A 81 1.67 1.86 -4.84
N TRP A 82 0.40 1.48 -4.97
CA TRP A 82 -0.09 0.59 -6.02
C TRP A 82 -1.30 1.24 -6.68
N LYS A 83 -1.32 1.25 -8.02
CA LYS A 83 -2.39 1.87 -8.81
C LYS A 83 -2.81 0.93 -9.93
N ARG A 84 -4.10 0.59 -9.98
CA ARG A 84 -4.72 -0.05 -11.14
C ARG A 84 -5.16 1.00 -12.13
N ASP A 85 -5.03 0.69 -13.40
CA ASP A 85 -5.54 1.53 -14.48
C ASP A 85 -7.09 1.55 -14.41
N GLY A 86 -7.67 2.72 -14.69
CA GLY A 86 -9.12 2.94 -14.71
C GLY A 86 -9.82 3.01 -13.34
N LEU A 87 -9.11 2.85 -12.23
CA LEU A 87 -9.66 3.11 -10.89
C LEU A 87 -9.38 4.56 -10.47
N ASP A 88 -10.26 5.12 -9.66
CA ASP A 88 -10.21 6.50 -9.15
C ASP A 88 -9.56 6.59 -7.75
N TYR A 89 -8.94 5.50 -7.29
CA TYR A 89 -8.25 5.44 -6.02
C TYR A 89 -6.83 4.89 -6.15
N THR A 90 -5.97 5.27 -5.21
CA THR A 90 -4.58 4.80 -5.10
C THR A 90 -4.40 4.05 -3.79
N SER A 91 -3.80 2.86 -3.86
CA SER A 91 -3.42 2.13 -2.65
C SER A 91 -2.10 2.67 -2.10
N ILE A 92 -2.04 2.92 -0.80
CA ILE A 92 -0.86 3.48 -0.11
C ILE A 92 -0.37 2.47 0.92
N MET A 93 0.94 2.26 0.99
CA MET A 93 1.54 1.35 1.97
C MET A 93 1.29 1.88 3.38
N ALA A 94 0.66 1.06 4.23
CA ALA A 94 0.24 1.45 5.57
C ALA A 94 1.41 1.88 6.46
N GLY A 95 2.59 1.27 6.26
CA GLY A 95 3.81 1.62 7.00
C GLY A 95 4.46 2.94 6.59
N ALA A 96 3.96 3.62 5.55
CA ALA A 96 4.45 4.93 5.14
C ALA A 96 3.70 6.10 5.81
N PHE A 97 2.63 5.83 6.57
CA PHE A 97 1.89 6.84 7.33
C PHE A 97 2.58 7.17 8.65
N ASP A 98 2.55 8.43 9.06
CA ASP A 98 3.06 8.87 10.34
C ASP A 98 2.10 8.47 11.47
N PRO A 99 2.60 8.04 12.65
CA PRO A 99 1.74 7.70 13.78
C PRO A 99 1.16 8.95 14.47
N PRO A 100 -0.04 8.86 15.09
CA PRO A 100 -0.90 7.68 15.14
C PRO A 100 -1.70 7.48 13.84
N THR A 101 -1.65 6.28 13.27
CA THR A 101 -2.31 6.01 11.98
C THR A 101 -3.79 5.66 12.11
N GLY A 102 -4.21 5.01 13.21
CA GLY A 102 -5.57 4.48 13.38
C GLY A 102 -5.93 3.36 12.39
N LEU A 103 -4.98 2.89 11.58
CA LEU A 103 -5.20 1.85 10.58
C LEU A 103 -5.19 0.46 11.24
N ALA A 104 -6.11 -0.41 10.79
CA ALA A 104 -6.19 -1.80 11.21
C ALA A 104 -6.31 -2.72 9.99
N PHE A 105 -5.75 -3.93 10.08
CA PHE A 105 -5.97 -4.96 9.06
C PHE A 105 -7.43 -5.39 9.03
N GLY A 106 -7.96 -5.56 7.82
CA GLY A 106 -9.30 -6.12 7.60
C GLY A 106 -9.25 -7.58 7.12
N TYR A 107 -8.30 -7.93 6.24
CA TYR A 107 -8.15 -9.28 5.70
C TYR A 107 -6.85 -9.47 4.88
N HIS A 108 -6.59 -10.73 4.52
CA HIS A 108 -5.41 -11.18 3.77
C HIS A 108 -5.81 -11.84 2.44
N ILE A 109 -5.11 -11.50 1.36
CA ILE A 109 -5.31 -12.07 0.02
C ILE A 109 -4.02 -12.70 -0.52
N PHE A 110 -4.16 -13.62 -1.48
CA PHE A 110 -3.05 -14.41 -2.03
C PHE A 110 -2.30 -15.25 -0.97
N CYS A 111 -3.03 -15.74 0.05
CA CYS A 111 -2.42 -16.50 1.15
C CYS A 111 -1.84 -17.85 0.68
N ALA A 112 -2.33 -18.40 -0.44
CA ALA A 112 -1.75 -19.61 -1.04
C ALA A 112 -0.30 -19.40 -1.48
N ASP A 113 0.08 -18.15 -1.76
CA ASP A 113 1.43 -17.79 -2.14
C ASP A 113 2.26 -17.32 -0.95
N LYS A 114 1.77 -17.27 0.30
CA LYS A 114 2.51 -16.62 1.41
C LYS A 114 3.95 -17.15 1.56
N GLY A 115 4.81 -16.34 2.17
CA GLY A 115 6.12 -16.83 2.58
C GLY A 115 5.97 -17.98 3.58
N ASP A 116 6.81 -18.99 3.45
CA ASP A 116 6.85 -20.16 4.33
C ASP A 116 7.51 -19.87 5.69
N PHE A 117 8.07 -18.68 5.88
CA PHE A 117 8.82 -18.27 7.07
C PHE A 117 7.99 -17.52 8.15
N TYR A 118 6.66 -17.44 8.02
CA TYR A 118 5.77 -16.82 9.02
C TYR A 118 4.33 -17.32 8.91
N GLU A 119 3.54 -17.22 9.97
CA GLU A 119 2.11 -17.54 9.97
C GLU A 119 1.21 -16.30 9.99
N ILE A 120 -0.06 -16.46 9.60
CA ILE A 120 -1.10 -15.42 9.71
C ILE A 120 -2.09 -15.88 10.79
N ASP A 121 -1.93 -15.34 12.00
CA ASP A 121 -2.59 -15.78 13.24
C ASP A 121 -3.43 -14.68 13.94
N ASP A 122 -3.72 -13.59 13.23
CA ASP A 122 -4.53 -12.45 13.72
C ASP A 122 -6.05 -12.71 13.75
N GLY A 123 -6.50 -13.89 13.33
CA GLY A 123 -7.92 -14.27 13.29
C GLY A 123 -8.72 -13.60 12.18
N LEU A 124 -8.09 -12.83 11.28
CA LEU A 124 -8.77 -12.15 10.18
C LEU A 124 -9.06 -13.09 9.00
N PRO A 125 -10.01 -12.74 8.12
CA PRO A 125 -10.29 -13.53 6.93
C PRO A 125 -9.05 -13.69 6.03
N ARG A 126 -8.82 -14.93 5.57
CA ARG A 126 -7.69 -15.30 4.72
C ARG A 126 -8.20 -15.90 3.41
N TYR A 127 -7.86 -15.27 2.30
CA TYR A 127 -8.25 -15.72 0.96
C TYR A 127 -7.05 -16.29 0.22
N ARG A 128 -7.25 -17.43 -0.46
CA ARG A 128 -6.20 -18.09 -1.24
C ARG A 128 -5.67 -17.21 -2.38
N GLN A 129 -6.53 -16.37 -2.98
CA GLN A 129 -6.25 -15.50 -4.13
C GLN A 129 -6.86 -14.10 -3.92
N SER A 130 -7.01 -13.31 -4.99
CA SER A 130 -7.75 -12.04 -5.02
C SER A 130 -9.20 -12.20 -4.56
N LYS A 131 -9.79 -11.13 -4.04
CA LYS A 131 -11.23 -11.03 -3.71
C LYS A 131 -12.11 -10.62 -4.89
N VAL A 132 -11.48 -10.23 -5.99
CA VAL A 132 -12.08 -9.81 -7.27
C VAL A 132 -11.59 -10.75 -8.35
#